data_AF-A0A1Q5K292-F1
#
_entry.id   AF-A0A1Q5K292-F1
#
_cell.length_a   1.000
_cell.length_b   1.000
_cell.length_c   1.000
_cell.angle_alpha   90.00
_cell.angle_beta   90.00
_cell.angle_gamma   90.00
#
_symmetry.space_group_name_H-M   'P 1'
#
loop_
_entity.id
_entity.type
_entity.pdbx_description
1 polymer ?
#
loop_
_entity_poly.entity_id
_entity_poly.type
_entity_poly.pdbx_seq_one_letter_code
_entity_poly.pdbx_strand_id
1 'polypeptide(L)'
;MRGPDVPARALDARALAALAANPGCRRRAILDGAGVDKARLAGALGAPSGFGQSQFALTRGNAFEAKVKADGGAELLRLAHAHLDPGADRPEAAAVPDLAAQGPEGRTARTALALREATRAGGWTLLDHPMLALDVAGSLAFLEPDAVVVHPDGSWSVVEIKSFPMVDGSADPAKVGAAARQSAVYVLALEDVAARLDPPPRVHHRVLLVCPKDFSNLPAGRAVDVRKQRAVTARQLARLTRIDEIADALPEGTCFAPDRPAEELTAAVEAVPATYAPECLAACELAFHCRERSRAAGAVTRLGRPLRAELGGLGTVEDVLAAARGESGDPDDPAVAALRRAAQLRAEALRAAGPAAPRPHAETPVEVPACR
;
A
#
# COMPACT_ATOMS: atom_id res chain seq x y z
N MET A 1 14.86 17.07 -9.42
CA MET A 1 14.99 15.94 -8.49
C MET A 1 15.16 14.57 -9.15
N ARG A 2 14.36 14.15 -10.14
CA ARG A 2 14.50 12.81 -10.77
C ARG A 2 15.52 12.70 -11.93
N GLY A 3 16.11 13.82 -12.35
CA GLY A 3 16.86 13.96 -13.60
C GLY A 3 16.01 14.61 -14.72
N PRO A 4 16.61 15.35 -15.66
CA PRO A 4 15.89 16.10 -16.69
C PRO A 4 15.18 15.20 -17.73
N ASP A 5 15.74 14.03 -18.03
CA ASP A 5 15.26 13.15 -19.11
C ASP A 5 14.55 11.89 -18.60
N VAL A 6 14.18 11.85 -17.33
CA VAL A 6 13.49 10.71 -16.71
C VAL A 6 12.00 11.02 -16.61
N PRO A 7 11.13 10.26 -17.33
CA PRO A 7 9.69 10.37 -17.17
C PRO A 7 9.30 10.15 -15.70
N ALA A 8 8.40 10.98 -15.19
CA ALA A 8 7.90 10.80 -13.84
C ALA A 8 7.17 9.46 -13.73
N ARG A 9 7.52 8.67 -12.71
CA ARG A 9 6.74 7.49 -12.35
C ARG A 9 5.38 7.95 -11.83
N ALA A 10 4.30 7.44 -12.43
CA ALA A 10 2.95 7.75 -11.99
C ALA A 10 2.70 7.26 -10.56
N LEU A 11 1.96 8.05 -9.78
CA LEU A 11 1.59 7.72 -8.42
C LEU A 11 0.31 6.89 -8.42
N ASP A 12 0.45 5.58 -8.27
CA ASP A 12 -0.69 4.65 -8.29
C ASP A 12 -1.38 4.53 -6.93
N ALA A 13 -2.55 3.86 -6.90
CA ALA A 13 -3.30 3.66 -5.66
C ALA A 13 -2.53 2.82 -4.63
N ARG A 14 -1.61 1.95 -5.07
CA ARG A 14 -0.74 1.19 -4.16
C ARG A 14 0.21 2.13 -3.43
N ALA A 15 0.82 3.08 -4.14
CA ALA A 15 1.71 4.07 -3.59
C ALA A 15 0.98 5.01 -2.62
N LEU A 16 -0.23 5.47 -2.98
CA LEU A 16 -1.09 6.28 -2.10
C LEU A 16 -1.55 5.54 -0.85
N ALA A 17 -2.02 4.29 -0.99
CA ALA A 17 -2.39 3.46 0.15
C ALA A 17 -1.22 3.26 1.12
N ALA A 18 -0.01 3.17 0.57
CA ALA A 18 1.19 2.94 1.34
C ALA A 18 1.82 4.24 1.91
N LEU A 19 1.57 5.39 1.30
CA LEU A 19 1.75 6.72 1.92
C LEU A 19 0.80 6.89 3.11
N ALA A 20 -0.49 6.62 2.92
CA ALA A 20 -1.49 6.68 3.99
C ALA A 20 -1.17 5.71 5.14
N ALA A 21 -0.55 4.56 4.85
CA ALA A 21 -0.10 3.62 5.87
C ALA A 21 1.10 4.14 6.68
N ASN A 22 1.96 5.00 6.12
CA ASN A 22 3.14 5.58 6.80
C ASN A 22 3.29 7.09 6.51
N PRO A 23 2.33 7.92 6.99
CA PRO A 23 2.20 9.31 6.57
C PRO A 23 3.34 10.22 7.07
N GLY A 24 4.05 9.82 8.13
CA GLY A 24 5.20 10.57 8.65
C GLY A 24 6.51 10.36 7.86
N CYS A 25 6.52 9.58 6.79
CA CYS A 25 7.73 9.31 6.03
C CYS A 25 7.97 10.35 4.93
N ARG A 26 8.67 11.44 5.27
CA ARG A 26 9.05 12.51 4.32
C ARG A 26 9.83 11.99 3.12
N ARG A 27 10.79 11.08 3.33
CA ARG A 27 11.54 10.41 2.26
C ARG A 27 10.63 9.75 1.24
N ARG A 28 9.59 9.06 1.68
CA ARG A 28 8.63 8.45 0.77
C ARG A 28 7.83 9.51 0.03
N ALA A 29 7.26 10.48 0.76
CA ALA A 29 6.43 11.53 0.20
C ALA A 29 7.13 12.29 -0.93
N ILE A 30 8.39 12.74 -0.72
CA ILE A 30 9.13 13.47 -1.75
C ILE A 30 9.50 12.60 -2.95
N LEU A 31 9.87 11.33 -2.74
CA LEU A 31 10.23 10.43 -3.84
C LEU A 31 9.01 10.08 -4.70
N ASP A 32 7.86 9.85 -4.05
CA ASP A 32 6.57 9.64 -4.70
C ASP A 32 6.12 10.91 -5.45
N GLY A 33 6.13 12.07 -4.79
CA GLY A 33 5.76 13.36 -5.39
C GLY A 33 6.68 13.82 -6.52
N ALA A 34 7.97 13.48 -6.46
CA ALA A 34 8.93 13.79 -7.52
C ALA A 34 8.86 12.80 -8.71
N GLY A 35 8.09 11.70 -8.58
CA GLY A 35 7.96 10.66 -9.59
C GLY A 35 9.23 9.83 -9.77
N VAL A 36 9.96 9.55 -8.69
CA VAL A 36 11.21 8.77 -8.72
C VAL A 36 10.89 7.27 -8.79
N ASP A 37 11.59 6.54 -9.66
CA ASP A 37 11.56 5.08 -9.67
C ASP A 37 12.31 4.52 -8.45
N LYS A 38 11.57 4.27 -7.36
CA LYS A 38 12.13 3.81 -6.09
C LYS A 38 12.74 2.41 -6.17
N ALA A 39 12.32 1.57 -7.12
CA ALA A 39 12.89 0.25 -7.32
C ALA A 39 14.29 0.36 -7.94
N ARG A 40 14.44 1.17 -8.99
CA ARG A 40 15.76 1.48 -9.57
C ARG A 40 16.65 2.21 -8.58
N LEU A 41 16.11 3.17 -7.84
CA LEU A 41 16.83 3.87 -6.76
C LEU A 41 17.34 2.89 -5.70
N ALA A 42 16.50 1.97 -5.22
CA ALA A 42 16.91 0.95 -4.25
C ALA A 42 18.03 0.05 -4.79
N GLY A 43 17.97 -0.32 -6.08
CA GLY A 43 19.03 -1.05 -6.76
C GLY A 43 20.35 -0.27 -6.81
N ALA A 44 20.30 1.01 -7.19
CA ALA A 44 21.48 1.89 -7.24
C ALA A 44 22.10 2.14 -5.85
N LEU A 45 21.29 2.12 -4.79
CA LEU A 45 21.75 2.17 -3.40
C LEU A 45 22.34 0.83 -2.89
N GLY A 46 22.39 -0.21 -3.71
CA GLY A 46 22.86 -1.55 -3.32
C GLY A 46 21.90 -2.30 -2.39
N ALA A 47 20.65 -1.88 -2.30
CA ALA A 47 19.63 -2.46 -1.42
C ALA A 47 18.33 -2.78 -2.18
N PRO A 48 18.39 -3.57 -3.29
CA PRO A 48 17.21 -3.87 -4.09
C PRO A 48 16.17 -4.59 -3.24
N SER A 49 14.91 -4.15 -3.34
CA SER A 49 13.80 -4.91 -2.77
C SER A 49 13.49 -6.13 -3.62
N GLY A 50 13.14 -7.25 -2.99
CA GLY A 50 12.62 -8.44 -3.68
C GLY A 50 11.21 -8.30 -4.28
N PHE A 51 10.71 -7.07 -4.49
CA PHE A 51 9.43 -6.83 -5.17
C PHE A 51 9.56 -7.09 -6.69
N GLY A 52 9.87 -8.32 -7.06
CA GLY A 52 9.75 -8.83 -8.42
C GLY A 52 8.58 -9.79 -8.47
N GLN A 53 7.48 -9.43 -9.12
CA GLN A 53 6.52 -10.45 -9.52
C GLN A 53 7.15 -11.28 -10.64
N SER A 54 7.07 -12.61 -10.52
CA SER A 54 7.48 -13.51 -11.60
C SER A 54 6.78 -13.10 -12.90
N GLN A 55 7.49 -13.11 -14.03
CA GLN A 55 6.89 -12.86 -15.35
C GLN A 55 5.68 -13.79 -15.59
N PHE A 56 5.74 -15.03 -15.09
CA PHE A 56 4.59 -15.95 -15.14
C PHE A 56 3.38 -15.46 -14.33
N ALA A 57 3.59 -14.80 -13.19
CA ALA A 57 2.51 -14.24 -12.39
C ALA A 57 1.86 -13.02 -13.07
N LEU A 58 2.67 -12.20 -13.74
CA LEU A 58 2.19 -11.06 -14.54
C LEU A 58 1.36 -11.55 -15.73
N THR A 59 1.91 -12.45 -16.55
CA THR A 59 1.19 -12.99 -17.72
C THR A 59 -0.12 -13.68 -17.32
N ARG A 60 -0.10 -14.46 -16.23
CA ARG A 60 -1.32 -15.10 -15.71
C ARG A 60 -2.33 -14.08 -15.21
N GLY A 61 -1.88 -13.02 -14.55
CA GLY A 61 -2.73 -11.92 -14.10
C GLY A 61 -3.42 -11.23 -15.27
N ASN A 62 -2.66 -10.85 -16.29
CA ASN A 62 -3.19 -10.18 -17.48
C ASN A 62 -4.17 -11.07 -18.26
N ALA A 63 -3.86 -12.36 -18.38
CA ALA A 63 -4.77 -13.32 -19.02
C ALA A 63 -6.08 -13.50 -18.24
N PHE A 64 -6.01 -13.52 -16.91
CA PHE A 64 -7.21 -13.56 -16.07
C PHE A 64 -8.04 -12.29 -16.20
N GLU A 65 -7.40 -11.12 -16.13
CA GLU A 65 -8.08 -9.84 -16.30
C GLU A 65 -8.76 -9.72 -17.66
N ALA A 66 -8.05 -10.02 -18.75
CA ALA A 66 -8.60 -10.02 -20.10
C ALA A 66 -9.80 -10.96 -20.24
N LYS A 67 -9.74 -12.15 -19.61
CA LYS A 67 -10.86 -13.09 -19.59
C LYS A 67 -12.07 -12.53 -18.84
N VAL A 68 -11.85 -11.87 -17.71
CA VAL A 68 -12.92 -11.28 -16.89
C VAL A 68 -13.58 -10.09 -17.59
N LYS A 69 -12.82 -9.36 -18.40
CA LYS A 69 -13.27 -8.19 -19.18
C LYS A 69 -13.79 -8.54 -20.58
N ALA A 70 -13.70 -9.80 -20.99
CA ALA A 70 -14.23 -10.25 -22.27
C ALA A 70 -15.75 -10.00 -22.39
N ASP A 71 -16.26 -10.02 -23.63
CA ASP A 71 -17.68 -9.85 -23.94
C ASP A 71 -18.31 -8.58 -23.32
N GLY A 72 -17.56 -7.46 -23.40
CA GLY A 72 -17.99 -6.19 -22.81
C GLY A 72 -18.07 -6.19 -21.29
N GLY A 73 -17.39 -7.12 -20.62
CA GLY A 73 -17.40 -7.27 -19.17
C GLY A 73 -18.72 -7.82 -18.61
N ALA A 74 -19.46 -8.60 -19.39
CA ALA A 74 -20.71 -9.24 -18.95
C ALA A 74 -20.54 -10.02 -17.63
N GLU A 75 -19.41 -10.70 -17.45
CA GLU A 75 -19.12 -11.44 -16.22
C GLU A 75 -18.85 -10.52 -15.01
N LEU A 76 -18.21 -9.36 -15.21
CA LEU A 76 -18.06 -8.35 -14.15
C LEU A 76 -19.41 -7.81 -13.70
N LEU A 77 -20.30 -7.52 -14.65
CA LEU A 77 -21.63 -6.99 -14.35
C LEU A 77 -22.52 -8.04 -13.68
N ARG A 78 -22.42 -9.31 -14.10
CA ARG A 78 -23.08 -10.43 -13.42
C ARG A 78 -22.62 -10.54 -11.96
N LEU A 79 -21.32 -10.40 -11.70
CA LEU A 79 -20.77 -10.40 -10.34
C LEU A 79 -21.16 -9.14 -9.54
N ALA A 80 -21.19 -7.97 -10.18
CA ALA A 80 -21.62 -6.71 -9.57
C ALA A 80 -23.09 -6.78 -9.15
N HIS A 81 -23.98 -7.21 -10.04
CA HIS A 81 -25.39 -7.50 -9.72
C HIS A 81 -25.49 -8.46 -8.53
N ALA A 82 -24.86 -9.64 -8.62
CA ALA A 82 -24.98 -10.66 -7.58
C ALA A 82 -24.48 -10.23 -6.19
N HIS A 83 -23.44 -9.39 -6.10
CA HIS A 83 -22.77 -9.09 -4.84
C HIS A 83 -22.98 -7.66 -4.31
N LEU A 84 -23.27 -6.71 -5.18
CA LEU A 84 -23.43 -5.29 -4.82
C LEU A 84 -24.89 -4.86 -4.87
N ASP A 85 -25.65 -5.32 -5.87
CA ASP A 85 -27.05 -4.93 -6.05
C ASP A 85 -27.94 -6.07 -6.60
N PRO A 86 -28.23 -7.10 -5.77
CA PRO A 86 -29.03 -8.24 -6.21
C PRO A 86 -30.51 -7.91 -6.40
N GLY A 87 -30.95 -6.73 -5.95
CA GLY A 87 -32.33 -6.26 -6.07
C GLY A 87 -32.64 -5.54 -7.37
N ALA A 88 -31.62 -5.05 -8.08
CA ALA A 88 -31.77 -4.44 -9.39
C ALA A 88 -32.11 -5.46 -10.48
N ASP A 89 -32.62 -4.95 -11.60
CA ASP A 89 -32.80 -5.73 -12.82
C ASP A 89 -31.47 -6.32 -13.29
N ARG A 90 -31.50 -7.54 -13.81
CA ARG A 90 -30.30 -8.22 -14.28
C ARG A 90 -29.70 -7.46 -15.48
N PRO A 91 -28.37 -7.37 -15.60
CA PRO A 91 -27.73 -6.79 -16.77
C PRO A 91 -27.96 -7.70 -17.99
N GLU A 92 -28.89 -7.34 -18.86
CA GLU A 92 -29.11 -8.02 -20.15
C GLU A 92 -28.15 -7.49 -21.24
N ALA A 93 -27.92 -6.18 -21.22
CA ALA A 93 -26.93 -5.48 -22.03
C ALA A 93 -26.38 -4.30 -21.21
N ALA A 94 -25.11 -3.94 -21.44
CA ALA A 94 -24.49 -2.82 -20.74
C ALA A 94 -23.71 -1.94 -21.69
N ALA A 95 -23.70 -0.64 -21.36
CA ALA A 95 -22.87 0.31 -22.06
C ALA A 95 -21.42 0.20 -21.56
N VAL A 96 -20.48 0.19 -22.51
CA VAL A 96 -19.04 0.25 -22.24
C VAL A 96 -18.49 1.45 -23.02
N PRO A 97 -18.47 2.66 -22.43
CA PRO A 97 -18.07 3.86 -23.14
C PRO A 97 -16.56 3.84 -23.43
N ASP A 98 -16.17 4.38 -24.59
CA ASP A 98 -14.77 4.63 -24.90
C ASP A 98 -14.22 5.78 -24.03
N LEU A 99 -13.14 5.50 -23.31
CA LEU A 99 -12.44 6.39 -22.38
C LEU A 99 -11.10 6.90 -22.93
N ALA A 100 -10.78 6.61 -24.20
CA ALA A 100 -9.57 7.08 -24.84
C ALA A 100 -9.56 8.62 -24.93
N ALA A 101 -8.41 9.20 -24.56
CA ALA A 101 -8.13 10.62 -24.69
C ALA A 101 -6.62 10.86 -24.57
N GLN A 102 -6.16 12.05 -24.98
CA GLN A 102 -4.74 12.41 -24.89
C GLN A 102 -4.35 12.71 -23.44
N GLY A 103 -3.35 11.97 -22.94
CA GLY A 103 -2.76 12.19 -21.62
C GLY A 103 -3.69 11.85 -20.44
N PRO A 104 -3.14 11.81 -19.21
CA PRO A 104 -3.91 11.52 -18.01
C PRO A 104 -5.06 12.50 -17.76
N GLU A 105 -4.85 13.80 -17.97
CA GLU A 105 -5.86 14.86 -17.77
C GLU A 105 -7.04 14.70 -18.73
N GLY A 106 -6.74 14.45 -20.01
CA GLY A 106 -7.77 14.21 -21.03
C GLY A 106 -8.59 12.96 -20.69
N ARG A 107 -7.93 11.88 -20.25
CA ARG A 107 -8.62 10.66 -19.81
C ARG A 107 -9.49 10.92 -18.59
N THR A 108 -9.03 11.70 -17.61
CA THR A 108 -9.84 12.07 -16.44
C THR A 108 -11.09 12.88 -16.84
N ALA A 109 -10.94 13.85 -17.75
CA ALA A 109 -12.08 14.61 -18.26
C ALA A 109 -13.08 13.70 -19.01
N ARG A 110 -12.57 12.77 -19.83
CA ARG A 110 -13.42 11.80 -20.55
C ARG A 110 -14.15 10.86 -19.60
N THR A 111 -13.47 10.35 -18.57
CA THR A 111 -14.07 9.53 -17.51
C THR A 111 -15.19 10.28 -16.78
N ALA A 112 -14.95 11.53 -16.36
CA ALA A 112 -15.98 12.33 -15.69
C ALA A 112 -17.22 12.57 -16.57
N LEU A 113 -17.02 12.75 -17.88
CA LEU A 113 -18.10 12.86 -18.85
C LEU A 113 -18.89 11.55 -18.96
N ALA A 114 -18.19 10.41 -19.13
CA ALA A 114 -18.81 9.10 -19.23
C ALA A 114 -19.61 8.73 -17.97
N LEU A 115 -19.11 9.01 -16.77
CA LEU A 115 -19.83 8.80 -15.51
C LEU A 115 -21.14 9.60 -15.45
N ARG A 116 -21.12 10.87 -15.88
CA ARG A 116 -22.34 11.69 -15.95
C ARG A 116 -23.36 11.16 -16.95
N GLU A 117 -22.91 10.79 -18.14
CA GLU A 117 -23.76 10.27 -19.20
C GLU A 117 -24.43 8.96 -18.77
N ALA A 118 -23.63 8.04 -18.21
CA ALA A 118 -24.09 6.76 -17.67
C ALA A 118 -25.13 6.94 -16.55
N THR A 119 -24.86 7.84 -15.61
CA THR A 119 -25.78 8.13 -14.49
C THR A 119 -27.15 8.63 -14.99
N ARG A 120 -27.17 9.44 -16.07
CA ARG A 120 -28.41 9.96 -16.66
C ARG A 120 -29.15 8.92 -17.50
N ALA A 121 -28.43 8.00 -18.12
CA ALA A 121 -29.01 6.96 -18.96
C ALA A 121 -29.83 5.93 -18.16
N GLY A 122 -29.51 5.71 -16.87
CA GLY A 122 -30.32 4.89 -15.98
C GLY A 122 -30.27 3.40 -16.29
N GLY A 123 -29.08 2.84 -16.47
CA GLY A 123 -28.85 1.42 -16.74
C GLY A 123 -27.43 0.98 -16.40
N TRP A 124 -27.17 -0.33 -16.48
CA TRP A 124 -25.85 -0.88 -16.20
C TRP A 124 -24.81 -0.33 -17.19
N THR A 125 -23.77 0.32 -16.64
CA THR A 125 -22.61 0.78 -17.42
C THR A 125 -21.34 0.30 -16.75
N LEU A 126 -20.42 -0.26 -17.54
CA LEU A 126 -19.08 -0.63 -17.11
C LEU A 126 -18.06 0.33 -17.74
N LEU A 127 -17.38 1.09 -16.91
CA LEU A 127 -16.20 1.85 -17.31
C LEU A 127 -14.98 0.94 -17.10
N ASP A 128 -14.35 0.52 -18.19
CA ASP A 128 -13.11 -0.25 -18.17
C ASP A 128 -11.90 0.68 -18.09
N HIS A 129 -11.05 0.48 -17.07
CA HIS A 129 -9.89 1.33 -16.79
C HIS A 129 -10.19 2.85 -16.87
N PRO A 130 -11.16 3.38 -16.10
CA PRO A 130 -11.36 4.82 -16.05
C PRO A 130 -10.16 5.50 -15.40
N MET A 131 -9.86 6.74 -15.80
CA MET A 131 -8.81 7.53 -15.17
C MET A 131 -9.46 8.52 -14.19
N LEU A 132 -9.09 8.44 -12.92
CA LEU A 132 -9.52 9.36 -11.86
C LEU A 132 -8.33 10.24 -11.45
N ALA A 133 -8.60 11.44 -10.94
CA ALA A 133 -7.59 12.31 -10.38
C ALA A 133 -7.87 12.57 -8.90
N LEU A 134 -6.83 12.56 -8.08
CA LEU A 134 -6.88 12.86 -6.65
C LEU A 134 -5.75 13.81 -6.28
N ASP A 135 -6.07 14.93 -5.62
CA ASP A 135 -5.04 15.82 -5.07
C ASP A 135 -4.44 15.19 -3.80
N VAL A 136 -3.11 15.09 -3.78
CA VAL A 136 -2.37 14.58 -2.63
C VAL A 136 -1.22 15.53 -2.33
N ALA A 137 -1.34 16.24 -1.21
CA ALA A 137 -0.31 17.16 -0.71
C ALA A 137 0.11 18.24 -1.73
N GLY A 138 -0.84 18.69 -2.56
CA GLY A 138 -0.62 19.70 -3.62
C GLY A 138 -0.15 19.14 -4.96
N SER A 139 -0.08 17.82 -5.09
CA SER A 139 0.25 17.13 -6.35
C SER A 139 -0.91 16.26 -6.81
N LEU A 140 -1.29 16.35 -8.09
CA LEU A 140 -2.31 15.49 -8.68
C LEU A 140 -1.76 14.08 -8.94
N ALA A 141 -2.46 13.08 -8.39
CA ALA A 141 -2.26 11.67 -8.68
C ALA A 141 -3.33 11.18 -9.67
N PHE A 142 -2.90 10.53 -10.75
CA PHE A 142 -3.78 9.91 -11.73
C PHE A 142 -3.91 8.41 -11.45
N LEU A 143 -5.14 7.96 -11.28
CA LEU A 143 -5.48 6.66 -10.71
C LEU A 143 -6.37 5.89 -11.68
N GLU A 144 -6.02 4.63 -11.92
CA GLU A 144 -6.71 3.77 -12.88
C GLU A 144 -7.22 2.52 -12.15
N PRO A 145 -8.43 2.55 -11.55
CA PRO A 145 -9.08 1.34 -11.06
C PRO A 145 -9.31 0.35 -12.20
N ASP A 146 -9.42 -0.94 -11.88
CA ASP A 146 -9.60 -1.96 -12.93
C ASP A 146 -10.94 -1.79 -13.65
N ALA A 147 -12.00 -1.41 -12.93
CA ALA A 147 -13.26 -0.93 -13.50
C ALA A 147 -14.10 -0.10 -12.50
N VAL A 148 -15.04 0.66 -13.04
CA VAL A 148 -16.13 1.30 -12.27
C VAL A 148 -17.47 0.91 -12.90
N VAL A 149 -18.41 0.50 -12.06
CA VAL A 149 -19.78 0.20 -12.46
C VAL A 149 -20.69 1.35 -12.06
N VAL A 150 -21.51 1.81 -13.01
CA VAL A 150 -22.69 2.64 -12.74
C VAL A 150 -23.91 1.73 -12.72
N HIS A 151 -24.59 1.71 -11.58
CA HIS A 151 -25.79 0.91 -11.35
C HIS A 151 -27.01 1.60 -11.99
N PRO A 152 -28.13 0.88 -12.23
CA PRO A 152 -29.34 1.46 -12.80
C PRO A 152 -29.93 2.63 -11.99
N ASP A 153 -29.71 2.65 -10.67
CA ASP A 153 -30.12 3.75 -9.78
C ASP A 153 -29.21 5.00 -9.86
N GLY A 154 -28.17 4.96 -10.71
CA GLY A 154 -27.19 6.02 -10.90
C GLY A 154 -26.05 6.02 -9.88
N SER A 155 -26.04 5.10 -8.91
CA SER A 155 -24.94 4.97 -7.94
C SER A 155 -23.71 4.29 -8.55
N TRP A 156 -22.54 4.49 -7.95
CA TRP A 156 -21.26 4.04 -8.51
C TRP A 156 -20.52 3.07 -7.57
N SER A 157 -19.90 2.03 -8.14
CA SER A 157 -19.08 1.08 -7.40
C SER A 157 -17.74 0.82 -8.08
N VAL A 158 -16.68 0.74 -7.29
CA VAL A 158 -15.35 0.32 -7.74
C VAL A 158 -15.30 -1.21 -7.85
N VAL A 159 -14.66 -1.69 -8.90
CA VAL A 159 -14.32 -3.10 -9.12
C VAL A 159 -12.80 -3.24 -9.17
N GLU A 160 -12.26 -4.14 -8.36
CA GLU A 160 -10.84 -4.48 -8.34
C GLU A 160 -10.63 -5.95 -8.70
N ILE A 161 -9.78 -6.18 -9.68
CA ILE A 161 -9.40 -7.50 -10.18
C ILE A 161 -8.02 -7.84 -9.60
N LYS A 162 -7.90 -9.02 -9.00
CA LYS A 162 -6.64 -9.49 -8.42
C LYS A 162 -6.36 -10.92 -8.83
N SER A 163 -5.08 -11.23 -9.05
CA SER A 163 -4.63 -12.54 -9.53
C SER A 163 -4.40 -13.59 -8.43
N PHE A 164 -4.60 -13.25 -7.16
CA PHE A 164 -4.56 -14.24 -6.07
C PHE A 164 -5.89 -14.99 -5.98
N PRO A 165 -5.89 -16.30 -5.68
CA PRO A 165 -7.12 -17.08 -5.68
C PRO A 165 -8.01 -16.80 -4.46
N MET A 166 -9.31 -16.97 -4.65
CA MET A 166 -10.29 -17.21 -3.58
C MET A 166 -10.53 -18.72 -3.47
N VAL A 167 -10.03 -19.33 -2.40
CA VAL A 167 -10.16 -20.77 -2.11
C VAL A 167 -11.38 -20.96 -1.21
N ASP A 168 -12.32 -21.80 -1.62
CA ASP A 168 -13.55 -22.10 -0.87
C ASP A 168 -14.32 -20.83 -0.46
N GLY A 169 -14.32 -19.84 -1.35
CA GLY A 169 -15.00 -18.55 -1.16
C GLY A 169 -14.28 -17.55 -0.24
N SER A 170 -13.03 -17.84 0.15
CA SER A 170 -12.19 -16.99 0.99
C SER A 170 -10.84 -16.70 0.32
N ALA A 171 -10.36 -15.47 0.45
CA ALA A 171 -9.00 -15.11 0.05
C ALA A 171 -8.14 -14.80 1.27
N ASP A 172 -6.82 -14.84 1.07
CA ASP A 172 -5.82 -14.42 2.05
C ASP A 172 -6.20 -13.04 2.65
N PRO A 173 -6.44 -12.94 3.97
CA PRO A 173 -6.89 -11.70 4.60
C PRO A 173 -5.93 -10.53 4.44
N ALA A 174 -4.61 -10.78 4.35
CA ALA A 174 -3.62 -9.74 4.13
C ALA A 174 -3.72 -9.18 2.70
N LYS A 175 -3.95 -10.04 1.71
CA LYS A 175 -4.16 -9.63 0.31
C LYS A 175 -5.49 -8.89 0.12
N VAL A 176 -6.57 -9.37 0.72
CA VAL A 176 -7.87 -8.67 0.74
C VAL A 176 -7.73 -7.31 1.42
N GLY A 177 -7.04 -7.25 2.57
CA GLY A 177 -6.78 -5.99 3.27
C GLY A 177 -5.94 -5.01 2.45
N ALA A 178 -4.99 -5.49 1.65
CA ALA A 178 -4.21 -4.66 0.73
C ALA A 178 -5.07 -4.13 -0.43
N ALA A 179 -5.88 -4.98 -1.06
CA ALA A 179 -6.82 -4.58 -2.09
C ALA A 179 -7.82 -3.54 -1.55
N ALA A 180 -8.41 -3.77 -0.37
CA ALA A 180 -9.32 -2.83 0.28
C ALA A 180 -8.71 -1.44 0.51
N ARG A 181 -7.40 -1.36 0.86
CA ARG A 181 -6.70 -0.07 1.00
C ARG A 181 -6.49 0.62 -0.33
N GLN A 182 -6.22 -0.11 -1.41
CA GLN A 182 -6.14 0.44 -2.77
C GLN A 182 -7.51 0.92 -3.24
N SER A 183 -8.55 0.10 -3.10
CA SER A 183 -9.92 0.46 -3.48
C SER A 183 -10.43 1.69 -2.72
N ALA A 184 -10.04 1.86 -1.45
CA ALA A 184 -10.36 3.06 -0.68
C ALA A 184 -9.82 4.34 -1.32
N VAL A 185 -8.66 4.30 -1.99
CA VAL A 185 -8.11 5.44 -2.73
C VAL A 185 -8.98 5.74 -3.96
N TYR A 186 -9.39 4.71 -4.71
CA TYR A 186 -10.28 4.88 -5.86
C TYR A 186 -11.66 5.42 -5.45
N VAL A 187 -12.22 4.94 -4.34
CA VAL A 187 -13.47 5.46 -3.77
C VAL A 187 -13.33 6.95 -3.43
N LEU A 188 -12.22 7.38 -2.83
CA LEU A 188 -11.98 8.81 -2.55
C LEU A 188 -11.93 9.65 -3.82
N ALA A 189 -11.16 9.20 -4.82
CA ALA A 189 -11.06 9.92 -6.09
C ALA A 189 -12.41 9.97 -6.83
N LEU A 190 -13.23 8.91 -6.70
CA LEU A 190 -14.55 8.83 -7.31
C LEU A 190 -15.58 9.72 -6.57
N GLU A 191 -15.49 9.82 -5.24
CA GLU A 191 -16.27 10.77 -4.44
C GLU A 191 -15.98 12.23 -4.83
N ASP A 192 -14.72 12.57 -5.12
CA ASP A 192 -14.33 13.91 -5.61
C ASP A 192 -14.91 14.23 -7.00
N VAL A 193 -15.11 13.22 -7.85
CA VAL A 193 -15.81 13.38 -9.13
C VAL A 193 -17.31 13.53 -8.91
N ALA A 194 -17.90 12.69 -8.04
CA ALA A 194 -19.34 12.73 -7.72
C ALA A 194 -19.76 14.09 -7.12
N ALA A 195 -18.93 14.66 -6.25
CA ALA A 195 -19.17 15.94 -5.60
C ALA A 195 -19.27 17.14 -6.56
N ARG A 196 -18.81 16.99 -7.82
CA ARG A 196 -18.90 18.03 -8.86
C ARG A 196 -20.20 17.96 -9.67
N LEU A 197 -21.07 16.99 -9.36
CA LEU A 197 -22.34 16.76 -10.05
C LEU A 197 -23.51 17.20 -9.18
N ASP A 198 -24.62 17.56 -9.81
CA ASP A 198 -25.85 17.97 -9.13
C ASP A 198 -27.07 17.20 -9.69
N PRO A 199 -27.78 16.40 -8.86
CA PRO A 199 -27.38 15.99 -7.51
C PRO A 199 -26.11 15.10 -7.54
N PRO A 200 -25.31 15.06 -6.46
CA PRO A 200 -24.13 14.21 -6.40
C PRO A 200 -24.53 12.72 -6.34
N PRO A 201 -24.07 11.88 -7.29
CA PRO A 201 -24.37 10.45 -7.26
C PRO A 201 -23.76 9.77 -6.04
N ARG A 202 -24.43 8.73 -5.55
CA ARG A 202 -23.94 7.96 -4.40
C ARG A 202 -22.78 7.06 -4.83
N VAL A 203 -21.62 7.25 -4.23
CA VAL A 203 -20.49 6.31 -4.35
C VAL A 203 -20.60 5.26 -3.25
N HIS A 204 -20.69 3.98 -3.61
CA HIS A 204 -20.76 2.88 -2.65
C HIS A 204 -19.40 2.64 -1.98
N HIS A 205 -19.44 2.34 -0.68
CA HIS A 205 -18.26 1.91 0.08
C HIS A 205 -18.11 0.39 0.15
N ARG A 206 -19.00 -0.36 -0.52
CA ARG A 206 -18.79 -1.78 -0.81
C ARG A 206 -18.24 -1.87 -2.23
N VAL A 207 -17.00 -2.33 -2.36
CA VAL A 207 -16.33 -2.53 -3.64
C VAL A 207 -16.39 -3.99 -4.02
N LEU A 208 -16.36 -4.30 -5.31
CA LEU A 208 -16.30 -5.69 -5.78
C LEU A 208 -14.84 -6.09 -5.95
N LEU A 209 -14.40 -7.07 -5.17
CA LEU A 209 -13.14 -7.77 -5.40
C LEU A 209 -13.39 -8.99 -6.28
N VAL A 210 -12.73 -9.08 -7.42
CA VAL A 210 -12.79 -10.20 -8.37
C VAL A 210 -11.47 -10.95 -8.37
N CYS A 211 -11.53 -12.25 -8.14
CA CYS A 211 -10.36 -13.13 -8.06
C CYS A 211 -10.61 -14.45 -8.79
N PRO A 212 -9.56 -15.16 -9.21
CA PRO A 212 -9.66 -16.56 -9.64
C PRO A 212 -10.34 -17.40 -8.56
N LYS A 213 -11.30 -18.23 -8.95
CA LYS A 213 -11.99 -19.17 -8.09
C LYS A 213 -11.14 -20.44 -7.94
N ASP A 214 -10.82 -20.77 -6.70
CA ASP A 214 -10.01 -21.92 -6.30
C ASP A 214 -8.69 -21.95 -7.11
N PHE A 215 -8.44 -23.04 -7.83
CA PHE A 215 -7.26 -23.20 -8.70
C PHE A 215 -7.59 -23.05 -10.19
N SER A 216 -8.73 -22.42 -10.51
CA SER A 216 -9.22 -22.23 -11.87
C SER A 216 -9.08 -20.76 -12.33
N ASN A 217 -9.21 -20.53 -13.63
CA ASN A 217 -9.35 -19.16 -14.20
C ASN A 217 -10.83 -18.74 -14.28
N LEU A 218 -11.74 -19.36 -13.53
CA LEU A 218 -13.11 -18.87 -13.42
C LEU A 218 -13.13 -17.71 -12.43
N PRO A 219 -13.82 -16.59 -12.71
CA PRO A 219 -13.89 -15.51 -11.76
C PRO A 219 -14.88 -15.82 -10.63
N ALA A 220 -14.51 -15.37 -9.44
CA ALA A 220 -15.41 -15.25 -8.30
C ALA A 220 -15.38 -13.80 -7.81
N GLY A 221 -16.51 -13.32 -7.30
CA GLY A 221 -16.66 -11.99 -6.74
C GLY A 221 -16.88 -12.01 -5.23
N ARG A 222 -16.45 -10.96 -4.55
CA ARG A 222 -16.81 -10.69 -3.15
C ARG A 222 -16.95 -9.18 -2.94
N ALA A 223 -18.06 -8.77 -2.34
CA ALA A 223 -18.23 -7.41 -1.86
C ALA A 223 -17.37 -7.17 -0.60
N VAL A 224 -16.51 -6.16 -0.62
CA VAL A 224 -15.63 -5.76 0.48
C VAL A 224 -16.01 -4.38 0.97
N ASP A 225 -16.31 -4.23 2.26
CA ASP A 225 -16.57 -2.93 2.89
C ASP A 225 -15.25 -2.20 3.14
N VAL A 226 -15.10 -1.01 2.56
CA VAL A 226 -13.89 -0.19 2.66
C VAL A 226 -14.07 1.08 3.50
N ARG A 227 -15.18 1.24 4.23
CA ARG A 227 -15.45 2.46 5.03
C ARG A 227 -14.32 2.81 5.99
N LYS A 228 -13.79 1.81 6.69
CA LYS A 228 -12.67 1.98 7.63
C LYS A 228 -11.39 2.43 6.89
N GLN A 229 -11.06 1.76 5.79
CA GLN A 229 -9.88 2.04 4.98
C GLN A 229 -9.99 3.43 4.33
N ARG A 230 -11.15 3.80 3.80
CA ARG A 230 -11.48 5.11 3.24
C ARG A 230 -11.31 6.20 4.29
N ALA A 231 -11.90 6.06 5.47
CA ALA A 231 -11.81 7.06 6.54
C ALA A 231 -10.37 7.27 7.04
N VAL A 232 -9.59 6.20 7.17
CA VAL A 232 -8.16 6.29 7.54
C VAL A 232 -7.37 6.95 6.41
N THR A 233 -7.54 6.49 5.16
CA THR A 233 -6.81 7.01 4.01
C THR A 233 -7.05 8.50 3.81
N ALA A 234 -8.30 8.95 3.81
CA ALA A 234 -8.65 10.36 3.70
C ALA A 234 -7.97 11.21 4.78
N ARG A 235 -8.03 10.76 6.04
CA ARG A 235 -7.42 11.46 7.17
C ARG A 235 -5.91 11.58 7.02
N GLN A 236 -5.25 10.51 6.57
CA GLN A 236 -3.80 10.48 6.48
C GLN A 236 -3.29 11.28 5.29
N LEU A 237 -3.94 11.18 4.12
CA LEU A 237 -3.57 11.96 2.94
C LEU A 237 -3.74 13.47 3.19
N ALA A 238 -4.82 13.88 3.86
CA ALA A 238 -5.08 15.29 4.20
C ALA A 238 -4.08 15.90 5.20
N ARG A 239 -3.28 15.07 5.90
CA ARG A 239 -2.30 15.49 6.92
C ARG A 239 -0.86 15.36 6.44
N LEU A 240 -0.64 14.95 5.20
CA LEU A 240 0.70 14.90 4.64
C LEU A 240 1.28 16.31 4.60
N THR A 241 2.55 16.43 5.00
CA THR A 241 3.34 17.63 4.72
C THR A 241 3.36 17.87 3.22
N ARG A 242 3.15 19.11 2.79
CA ARG A 242 3.13 19.44 1.37
C ARG A 242 4.47 19.11 0.72
N ILE A 243 4.45 18.71 -0.54
CA ILE A 243 5.65 18.25 -1.23
C ILE A 243 6.66 19.39 -1.44
N ASP A 244 6.17 20.61 -1.69
CA ASP A 244 6.97 21.84 -1.77
C ASP A 244 7.70 22.12 -0.45
N GLU A 245 7.02 22.04 0.70
CA GLU A 245 7.64 22.22 2.01
C GLU A 245 8.76 21.19 2.29
N ILE A 246 8.59 19.93 1.85
CA ILE A 246 9.65 18.92 1.99
C ILE A 246 10.82 19.26 1.06
N ALA A 247 10.54 19.71 -0.17
CA ALA A 247 11.54 20.04 -1.16
C ALA A 247 12.38 21.25 -0.75
N ASP A 248 11.76 22.29 -0.20
CA ASP A 248 12.41 23.53 0.24
C ASP A 248 13.39 23.32 1.41
N ALA A 249 13.20 22.23 2.18
CA ALA A 249 14.10 21.84 3.25
C ALA A 249 15.33 21.05 2.78
N LEU A 250 15.42 20.71 1.49
CA LEU A 250 16.53 19.91 0.96
C LEU A 250 17.69 20.79 0.46
N PRO A 251 18.93 20.29 0.53
CA PRO A 251 20.07 20.98 -0.06
C PRO A 251 19.83 21.32 -1.54
N GLU A 252 20.27 22.50 -1.95
CA GLU A 252 20.21 22.91 -3.35
C GLU A 252 20.93 21.89 -4.25
N GLY A 253 20.34 21.58 -5.40
CA GLY A 253 20.88 20.56 -6.30
C GLY A 253 20.56 19.11 -5.94
N THR A 254 19.78 18.83 -4.88
CA THR A 254 19.38 17.46 -4.51
C THR A 254 18.77 16.70 -5.70
N CYS A 255 19.35 15.54 -6.02
CA CYS A 255 18.96 14.71 -7.15
C CYS A 255 18.92 13.23 -6.75
N PHE A 256 17.83 12.54 -7.08
CA PHE A 256 17.59 11.12 -6.80
C PHE A 256 17.74 10.25 -8.06
N ALA A 257 18.42 10.76 -9.09
CA ALA A 257 18.59 10.03 -10.34
C ALA A 257 19.49 8.80 -10.11
N PRO A 258 19.03 7.56 -10.43
CA PRO A 258 19.76 6.34 -10.09
C PRO A 258 21.12 6.15 -10.78
N ASP A 259 21.43 6.98 -11.78
CA ASP A 259 22.71 7.01 -12.52
C ASP A 259 23.78 7.87 -11.84
N ARG A 260 23.44 8.59 -10.77
CA ARG A 260 24.40 9.35 -9.96
C ARG A 260 25.40 8.43 -9.25
N PRO A 261 26.61 8.93 -8.92
CA PRO A 261 27.55 8.22 -8.07
C PRO A 261 26.90 7.75 -6.76
N ALA A 262 27.21 6.53 -6.31
CA ALA A 262 26.53 5.90 -5.18
C ALA A 262 26.62 6.72 -3.88
N GLU A 263 27.74 7.43 -3.66
CA GLU A 263 27.94 8.31 -2.51
C GLU A 263 27.03 9.54 -2.56
N GLU A 264 26.97 10.24 -3.71
CA GLU A 264 26.06 11.37 -3.93
C GLU A 264 24.59 10.94 -3.77
N LEU A 265 24.23 9.79 -4.34
CA LEU A 265 22.88 9.26 -4.29
C LEU A 265 22.47 8.88 -2.85
N THR A 266 23.40 8.29 -2.10
CA THR A 266 23.20 7.99 -0.67
C THR A 266 23.00 9.29 0.11
N ALA A 267 23.86 10.29 -0.07
CA ALA A 267 23.74 11.58 0.61
C ALA A 267 22.41 12.26 0.31
N ALA A 268 21.98 12.27 -0.97
CA ALA A 268 20.69 12.84 -1.38
C ALA A 268 19.51 12.13 -0.70
N VAL A 269 19.48 10.80 -0.71
CA VAL A 269 18.41 10.01 -0.09
C VAL A 269 18.38 10.19 1.43
N GLU A 270 19.55 10.28 2.07
CA GLU A 270 19.69 10.43 3.51
C GLU A 270 19.40 11.84 4.02
N ALA A 271 19.59 12.87 3.19
CA ALA A 271 19.16 14.24 3.48
C ALA A 271 17.65 14.34 3.76
N VAL A 272 16.84 13.42 3.23
CA VAL A 272 15.42 13.33 3.55
C VAL A 272 15.17 12.34 4.70
N PRO A 273 14.60 12.77 5.83
CA PRO A 273 14.29 11.85 6.93
C PRO A 273 13.31 10.74 6.54
N ALA A 274 13.62 9.49 6.90
CA ALA A 274 12.71 8.36 6.79
C ALA A 274 12.15 7.96 8.16
N THR A 275 10.89 7.55 8.18
CA THR A 275 10.27 6.91 9.35
C THR A 275 10.09 5.44 9.04
N TYR A 276 11.14 4.64 9.21
CA TYR A 276 11.07 3.19 8.98
C TYR A 276 10.14 2.52 10.01
N ALA A 277 9.30 1.62 9.53
CA ALA A 277 8.54 0.66 10.34
C ALA A 277 8.50 -0.69 9.61
N PRO A 278 8.34 -1.83 10.31
CA PRO A 278 8.38 -3.15 9.69
C PRO A 278 7.42 -3.34 8.50
N GLU A 279 6.25 -2.67 8.53
CA GLU A 279 5.26 -2.76 7.44
C GLU A 279 5.79 -2.20 6.12
N CYS A 280 6.86 -1.38 6.14
CA CYS A 280 7.51 -0.88 4.94
C CYS A 280 8.01 -2.02 4.05
N LEU A 281 8.40 -3.17 4.62
CA LEU A 281 8.88 -4.32 3.85
C LEU A 281 7.84 -4.90 2.87
N ALA A 282 6.55 -4.61 3.08
CA ALA A 282 5.48 -5.01 2.17
C ALA A 282 4.98 -3.85 1.27
N ALA A 283 5.45 -2.62 1.51
CA ALA A 283 4.79 -1.41 1.03
C ALA A 283 5.71 -0.35 0.41
N CYS A 284 7.04 -0.50 0.51
CA CYS A 284 8.01 0.48 0.03
C CYS A 284 9.27 -0.21 -0.51
N GLU A 285 9.70 0.16 -1.70
CA GLU A 285 10.86 -0.39 -2.40
C GLU A 285 12.18 -0.05 -1.68
N LEU A 286 12.22 1.07 -0.95
CA LEU A 286 13.38 1.48 -0.13
C LEU A 286 13.42 0.82 1.26
N ALA A 287 12.52 -0.12 1.57
CA ALA A 287 12.38 -0.66 2.91
C ALA A 287 13.67 -1.32 3.43
N PHE A 288 14.42 -2.04 2.58
CA PHE A 288 15.67 -2.69 2.98
C PHE A 288 16.76 -1.67 3.31
N HIS A 289 16.94 -0.65 2.47
CA HIS A 289 17.84 0.48 2.76
C HIS A 289 17.47 1.13 4.09
N CYS A 290 16.20 1.50 4.27
CA CYS A 290 15.75 2.18 5.49
C CYS A 290 15.83 1.30 6.74
N ARG A 291 15.64 -0.02 6.60
CA ARG A 291 15.77 -1.01 7.69
C ARG A 291 17.22 -1.10 8.18
N GLU A 292 18.18 -1.01 7.27
CA GLU A 292 19.60 -1.05 7.60
C GLU A 292 20.04 0.26 8.25
N ARG A 293 19.63 1.43 7.74
CA ARG A 293 19.89 2.72 8.40
C ARG A 293 19.25 2.79 9.80
N SER A 294 18.03 2.28 9.95
CA SER A 294 17.38 2.13 11.25
C SER A 294 18.12 1.15 12.18
N ARG A 295 18.81 0.13 11.63
CA ARG A 295 19.68 -0.76 12.40
C ARG A 295 20.89 -0.03 12.94
N ALA A 296 21.61 0.64 12.06
CA ALA A 296 22.86 1.32 12.36
C ALA A 296 22.65 2.43 13.40
N ALA A 297 21.53 3.15 13.30
CA ALA A 297 21.14 4.17 14.26
C ALA A 297 20.57 3.62 15.59
N GLY A 298 20.48 2.29 15.75
CA GLY A 298 19.87 1.68 16.94
C GLY A 298 18.40 2.06 17.15
N ALA A 299 17.68 2.49 16.11
CA ALA A 299 16.36 3.09 16.26
C ALA A 299 15.28 2.05 16.65
N VAL A 300 14.46 2.38 17.65
CA VAL A 300 13.40 1.47 18.15
C VAL A 300 12.26 1.27 17.15
N THR A 301 12.16 2.12 16.12
CA THR A 301 11.10 2.05 15.11
C THR A 301 11.08 0.72 14.36
N ARG A 302 12.22 0.01 14.30
CA ARG A 302 12.33 -1.32 13.71
C ARG A 302 11.67 -2.43 14.51
N LEU A 303 11.32 -2.17 15.77
CA LEU A 303 10.63 -3.12 16.65
C LEU A 303 9.11 -3.09 16.45
N GLY A 304 8.60 -2.15 15.64
CA GLY A 304 7.18 -2.03 15.33
C GLY A 304 6.52 -0.84 16.01
N ARG A 305 5.39 -0.41 15.45
CA ARG A 305 4.64 0.75 15.95
C ARG A 305 4.06 0.56 17.36
N PRO A 306 3.52 -0.62 17.73
CA PRO A 306 3.00 -0.81 19.08
C PRO A 306 4.08 -0.57 20.13
N LEU A 307 5.25 -1.20 19.97
CA LEU A 307 6.34 -1.02 20.93
C LEU A 307 6.87 0.43 20.91
N ARG A 308 7.03 1.04 19.73
CA ARG A 308 7.42 2.46 19.65
C ARG A 308 6.46 3.36 20.44
N ALA A 309 5.16 3.09 20.39
CA ALA A 309 4.17 3.89 21.11
C ALA A 309 4.30 3.73 22.63
N GLU A 310 4.61 2.52 23.11
CA GLU A 310 4.86 2.25 24.53
C GLU A 310 6.16 2.86 25.05
N LEU A 311 7.19 2.99 24.20
CA LEU A 311 8.50 3.55 24.56
C LEU A 311 8.52 5.08 24.63
N GLY A 312 7.44 5.76 24.23
CA GLY A 312 7.32 7.20 24.33
C GLY A 312 8.47 7.95 23.64
N GLY A 313 9.21 8.75 24.41
CA GLY A 313 10.33 9.56 23.93
C GLY A 313 11.64 8.79 23.69
N LEU A 314 11.73 7.53 24.09
CA LEU A 314 12.95 6.73 23.96
C LEU A 314 13.13 6.24 22.51
N GLY A 315 14.02 6.92 21.77
CA GLY A 315 14.18 6.74 20.32
C GLY A 315 15.14 5.63 19.92
N THR A 316 16.08 5.25 20.78
CA THR A 316 17.10 4.24 20.48
C THR A 316 17.09 3.08 21.48
N VAL A 317 17.59 1.93 21.04
CA VAL A 317 17.77 0.75 21.90
C VAL A 317 18.72 1.08 23.06
N GLU A 318 19.72 1.92 22.83
CA GLU A 318 20.65 2.37 23.87
C GLU A 318 19.92 3.16 24.96
N ASP A 319 19.11 4.15 24.58
CA ASP A 319 18.31 4.95 25.52
C ASP A 319 17.37 4.07 26.34
N VAL A 320 16.70 3.12 25.69
CA VAL A 320 15.80 2.16 26.35
C VAL A 320 16.54 1.32 27.38
N LEU A 321 17.74 0.84 27.05
CA LEU A 321 18.55 0.04 27.95
C LEU A 321 19.13 0.86 29.11
N ALA A 322 19.54 2.10 28.87
CA ALA A 322 19.99 3.03 29.91
C ALA A 322 18.86 3.38 30.89
N ALA A 323 17.66 3.65 30.36
CA ALA A 323 16.46 3.90 31.17
C ALA A 323 16.10 2.67 32.04
N ALA A 324 16.15 1.47 31.44
CA ALA A 324 15.88 0.21 32.12
C ALA A 324 16.88 -0.10 33.26
N ARG A 325 18.15 0.31 33.12
CA ARG A 325 19.20 0.20 34.15
C ARG A 325 19.16 1.30 35.20
N GLY A 326 18.32 2.33 35.01
CA GLY A 326 18.27 3.49 35.90
C GLY A 326 19.42 4.47 35.72
N GLU A 327 20.15 4.39 34.60
CA GLU A 327 21.24 5.31 34.24
C GLU A 327 20.71 6.62 33.65
N SER A 328 19.49 6.59 33.10
CA SER A 328 18.79 7.73 32.54
C SER A 328 17.27 7.58 32.70
N GLY A 329 16.52 8.55 32.18
CA GLY A 329 15.05 8.55 32.14
C GLY A 329 14.41 9.08 33.42
N ASP A 330 13.35 9.87 33.23
CA ASP A 330 12.50 10.37 34.32
C ASP A 330 11.85 9.19 35.06
N PRO A 331 12.07 9.00 36.37
CA PRO A 331 11.41 7.96 37.15
C PRO A 331 9.88 8.03 37.11
N ASP A 332 9.31 9.21 36.88
CA ASP A 332 7.86 9.43 36.81
C ASP A 332 7.29 9.15 35.41
N ASP A 333 8.14 8.93 34.39
CA ASP A 333 7.71 8.48 33.06
C ASP A 333 7.22 7.02 33.15
N PRO A 334 5.94 6.74 32.80
CA PRO A 334 5.39 5.38 32.84
C PRO A 334 6.18 4.36 32.02
N ALA A 335 6.76 4.76 30.89
CA ALA A 335 7.58 3.88 30.05
C ALA A 335 8.89 3.51 30.76
N VAL A 336 9.54 4.49 31.40
CA VAL A 336 10.78 4.26 32.18
C VAL A 336 10.49 3.37 33.39
N ALA A 337 9.40 3.62 34.11
CA ALA A 337 8.98 2.78 35.24
C ALA A 337 8.70 1.33 34.81
N ALA A 338 8.00 1.15 33.68
CA ALA A 338 7.75 -0.18 33.10
C ALA A 338 9.05 -0.90 32.68
N LEU A 339 9.99 -0.18 32.06
CA LEU A 339 11.29 -0.72 31.65
C LEU A 339 12.14 -1.15 32.85
N ARG A 340 12.20 -0.34 33.92
CA ARG A 340 12.92 -0.69 35.16
C ARG A 340 12.32 -1.92 35.83
N ARG A 341 10.99 -1.98 35.89
CA ARG A 341 10.27 -3.18 36.39
C ARG A 341 10.59 -4.41 35.54
N ALA A 342 10.57 -4.29 34.21
CA ALA A 342 10.92 -5.38 33.31
C ALA A 342 12.38 -5.85 33.48
N ALA A 343 13.32 -4.92 33.68
CA ALA A 343 14.72 -5.23 33.95
C ALA A 343 14.90 -5.99 35.27
N GLN A 344 14.21 -5.58 36.34
CA GLN A 344 14.20 -6.26 37.63
C GLN A 344 13.66 -7.70 37.49
N LEU A 345 12.50 -7.87 36.86
CA LEU A 345 11.90 -9.20 36.61
C LEU A 345 12.81 -10.09 35.76
N ARG A 346 13.46 -9.54 34.74
CA ARG A 346 14.44 -10.27 33.93
C ARG A 346 15.63 -10.72 34.77
N ALA A 347 16.16 -9.86 35.63
CA ALA A 347 17.28 -10.19 36.50
C ALA A 347 16.91 -11.28 37.52
N GLU A 348 15.70 -11.22 38.09
CA GLU A 348 15.17 -12.27 38.96
C GLU A 348 15.04 -13.61 38.24
N ALA A 349 14.47 -13.62 37.04
CA ALA A 349 14.33 -14.83 36.23
C ALA A 349 15.69 -15.44 35.86
N LEU A 350 16.69 -14.62 35.51
CA LEU A 350 18.04 -15.10 35.21
C LEU A 350 18.75 -15.66 36.45
N ARG A 351 18.53 -15.09 37.63
CA ARG A 351 19.04 -15.67 38.90
C ARG A 351 18.37 -17.01 39.22
N ALA A 352 17.06 -17.13 39.00
CA ALA A 352 16.30 -18.35 39.26
C ALA A 352 16.66 -19.49 38.28
N ALA A 353 17.05 -19.17 37.05
CA ALA A 353 17.41 -20.17 36.04
C ALA A 353 18.75 -20.91 36.33
N GLY A 354 19.61 -20.39 37.22
CA GLY A 354 20.92 -20.97 37.55
C GLY A 354 21.90 -21.02 36.35
N PRO A 355 23.16 -21.47 36.55
CA PRO A 355 24.04 -21.79 35.44
C PRO A 355 23.45 -22.98 34.69
N ALA A 356 23.27 -22.86 33.38
CA ALA A 356 22.88 -24.00 32.55
C ALA A 356 23.90 -25.14 32.78
N ALA A 357 23.44 -26.28 33.29
CA ALA A 357 24.26 -27.49 33.31
C ALA A 357 24.76 -27.74 31.88
N PRO A 358 26.05 -28.10 31.69
CA PRO A 358 26.57 -28.38 30.37
C PRO A 358 25.67 -29.41 29.70
N ARG A 359 25.16 -29.07 28.51
CA ARG A 359 24.43 -30.03 27.69
C ARG A 359 25.36 -31.22 27.46
N PRO A 360 24.93 -32.46 27.74
CA PRO A 360 25.75 -33.62 27.38
C PRO A 360 26.06 -33.50 25.89
N HIS A 361 27.35 -33.63 25.56
CA HIS A 361 27.79 -33.69 24.16
C HIS A 361 26.88 -34.65 23.41
N ALA A 362 26.30 -34.20 22.30
CA ALA A 362 25.59 -35.08 21.40
C ALA A 362 26.54 -36.23 21.04
N GLU A 363 26.17 -37.44 21.44
CA GLU A 363 26.85 -38.66 21.02
C GLU A 363 26.93 -38.64 19.49
N THR A 364 28.12 -38.96 18.99
CA THR A 364 28.45 -39.10 17.58
C THR A 364 27.37 -39.92 16.88
N PRO A 365 26.86 -39.51 15.71
CA PRO A 365 25.83 -40.28 15.02
C PRO A 365 26.34 -41.69 14.72
N VAL A 366 25.60 -42.70 15.19
CA VAL A 366 25.81 -44.09 14.79
C VAL A 366 25.59 -44.17 13.28
N GLU A 367 26.60 -44.63 12.53
CA GLU A 367 26.49 -44.93 11.10
C GLU A 367 25.32 -45.89 10.87
N VAL A 368 24.31 -45.40 10.15
CA VAL A 368 23.23 -46.24 9.63
C VAL A 368 23.76 -46.91 8.36
N PRO A 369 23.81 -48.25 8.27
CA PRO A 369 24.28 -48.90 7.06
C PRO A 369 23.33 -48.58 5.90
N ALA A 370 23.91 -48.24 4.75
CA ALA A 370 23.17 -47.94 3.53
C ALA A 370 22.26 -49.10 3.14
N CYS A 371 20.97 -48.82 2.92
CA CYS A 371 20.05 -49.77 2.31
C CYS A 371 20.55 -50.14 0.90
N ARG A 372 20.50 -51.44 0.58
CA ARG A 372 20.70 -51.98 -0.77
C ARG A 372 19.55 -51.65 -1.69
#